data_AF-A0A831KI48-F1
#
_entry.id   AF-A0A831KI48-F1
#
_cell.length_a   1.000
_cell.length_b   1.000
_cell.length_c   1.000
_cell.angle_alpha   90.00
_cell.angle_beta   90.00
_cell.angle_gamma   90.00
#
_symmetry.space_group_name_H-M   'P 1'
#
loop_
_entity.id
_entity.type
_entity.pdbx_description
1 polymer ?
#
loop_
_entity_poly.entity_id
_entity_poly.type
_entity_poly.pdbx_seq_one_letter_code
_entity_poly.pdbx_strand_id
1 'polypeptide(L)' 'LIVVSEPNVPLVKAARNLEGVEVKVVGNLSVINLAPGGWPARLVVWSEKAFLKLQNIIDNKWKKLRGRKHA' A
#
# COMPACT_ATOMS: atom_id res chain seq x y z
N LEU A 1 -2.41 -9.04 5.05
CA LEU A 1 -2.03 -8.22 3.87
C LEU A 1 -0.53 -8.02 3.89
N ILE A 2 0.16 -8.21 2.78
CA ILE A 2 1.59 -7.94 2.62
C ILE A 2 1.77 -6.80 1.62
N VAL A 3 2.52 -5.76 1.98
CA VAL A 3 2.76 -4.61 1.12
C VAL A 3 4.19 -4.59 0.59
N VAL A 4 4.31 -4.52 -0.73
CA VAL A 4 5.57 -4.53 -1.48
C VAL A 4 5.77 -3.21 -2.24
N SER A 5 7.02 -2.88 -2.55
CA SER A 5 7.37 -1.64 -3.25
C SER A 5 6.97 -1.65 -4.72
N GLU A 6 6.99 -2.83 -5.34
CA GLU A 6 6.88 -3.07 -6.79
C GLU A 6 6.15 -4.40 -7.08
N PRO A 7 5.53 -4.53 -8.26
CA PRO A 7 4.74 -5.72 -8.61
C PRO A 7 5.58 -6.97 -8.89
N ASN A 8 6.85 -6.81 -9.30
CA ASN A 8 7.68 -7.92 -9.79
C ASN A 8 8.72 -8.38 -8.75
N VAL A 9 8.33 -8.46 -7.47
CA VAL A 9 9.22 -8.98 -6.42
C VAL A 9 8.98 -10.49 -6.19
N PRO A 10 10.02 -11.29 -5.85
CA PRO A 10 9.88 -12.73 -5.62
C PRO A 10 8.78 -13.11 -4.61
N LEU A 11 8.58 -12.25 -3.59
CA LEU A 11 7.56 -12.42 -2.55
C LEU A 11 6.13 -12.55 -3.12
N VAL A 12 5.83 -11.87 -4.23
CA VAL A 12 4.50 -11.96 -4.87
C VAL A 12 4.25 -13.39 -5.34
N LYS A 13 5.26 -14.04 -5.94
CA LYS A 13 5.15 -15.44 -6.36
C LYS A 13 5.14 -16.40 -5.18
N ALA A 14 5.90 -16.11 -4.13
CA ALA A 14 5.98 -16.97 -2.95
C ALA A 14 4.68 -16.98 -2.13
N ALA A 15 4.06 -15.81 -1.94
CA ALA A 15 2.87 -15.67 -1.11
C ALA A 15 1.54 -15.94 -1.86
N ARG A 16 1.56 -16.10 -3.19
CA ARG A 16 0.32 -16.23 -4.00
C ARG A 16 -0.57 -17.42 -3.64
N ASN A 17 0.00 -18.46 -3.02
CA ASN A 17 -0.70 -19.69 -2.68
C ASN A 17 -1.06 -19.78 -1.19
N LEU A 18 -0.85 -18.71 -0.43
CA LEU A 18 -1.24 -18.66 0.98
C LEU A 18 -2.67 -18.15 1.10
N GLU A 19 -3.57 -19.00 1.57
CA GLU A 19 -4.96 -18.62 1.79
C GLU A 19 -5.09 -17.50 2.83
N GLY A 20 -5.99 -16.54 2.60
CA GLY A 20 -6.16 -15.36 3.45
C GLY A 20 -5.04 -14.32 3.34
N VAL A 21 -3.97 -14.60 2.59
CA VAL A 21 -2.88 -13.65 2.33
C VAL A 21 -3.12 -12.92 1.01
N GLU A 22 -3.12 -11.60 1.10
CA GLU A 22 -3.18 -10.71 -0.05
C GLU A 22 -1.86 -9.94 -0.15
N VAL A 23 -1.30 -9.82 -1.36
CA VAL A 23 -0.11 -9.01 -1.63
C VAL A 23 -0.49 -7.79 -2.47
N LYS A 24 -0.08 -6.59 -2.04
CA LYS A 24 -0.35 -5.34 -2.76
C LYS A 24 0.89 -4.48 -2.92
N VAL A 25 0.98 -3.77 -4.04
CA VAL A 25 1.99 -2.74 -4.24
C VAL A 25 1.57 -1.47 -3.51
N VAL A 26 2.49 -0.82 -2.80
CA VAL A 26 2.21 0.38 -1.99
C VAL A 26 1.53 1.51 -2.79
N GLY A 27 1.86 1.66 -4.06
CA GLY A 27 1.24 2.66 -4.95
C GLY A 27 -0.23 2.39 -5.28
N ASN A 28 -0.68 1.14 -5.12
CA ASN A 28 -2.03 0.68 -5.49
C ASN A 28 -2.82 0.22 -4.26
N LEU A 29 -2.48 0.71 -3.06
CA LEU A 29 -3.27 0.46 -1.85
C LEU A 29 -4.57 1.27 -1.87
N SER A 30 -5.64 0.61 -1.47
CA SER A 30 -6.97 1.20 -1.32
C SER A 30 -7.57 0.88 0.05
N VAL A 31 -8.64 1.59 0.42
CA VAL A 31 -9.33 1.39 1.71
C VAL A 31 -9.82 -0.04 1.87
N ILE A 32 -10.37 -0.66 0.81
CA ILE A 32 -10.87 -2.05 0.89
C ILE A 32 -9.75 -3.06 1.19
N ASN A 33 -8.49 -2.75 0.85
CA ASN A 33 -7.37 -3.60 1.21
C ASN A 33 -7.02 -3.48 2.70
N LEU A 34 -7.18 -2.31 3.31
CA LEU A 34 -6.84 -2.08 4.72
C LEU A 34 -8.02 -2.36 5.68
N ALA A 35 -9.25 -2.19 5.19
CA ALA A 35 -10.49 -2.31 5.93
C ALA A 35 -11.53 -3.07 5.08
N PRO A 36 -11.35 -4.39 4.87
CA PRO A 36 -12.34 -5.20 4.15
C PRO A 36 -13.69 -5.13 4.87
N GLY A 37 -14.76 -4.83 4.12
CA GLY A 37 -16.09 -4.59 4.70
C GLY A 37 -16.22 -3.28 5.50
N GLY A 38 -15.22 -2.40 5.48
CA GLY A 38 -15.22 -1.14 6.23
C GLY A 38 -14.73 -1.27 7.69
N TRP A 39 -14.27 -2.45 8.12
CA TRP A 39 -13.78 -2.69 9.47
C TRP A 39 -12.30 -2.34 9.58
N PRO A 40 -11.89 -1.39 10.44
CA PRO A 40 -10.48 -1.02 10.58
C PRO A 40 -9.64 -2.12 11.25
N ALA A 41 -8.32 -1.94 11.24
CA ALA A 41 -7.34 -2.80 11.92
C ALA A 41 -7.12 -4.20 11.30
N ARG A 42 -6.98 -4.28 9.97
CA ARG A 42 -6.41 -5.47 9.31
C ARG A 42 -4.91 -5.58 9.61
N LEU A 43 -4.42 -6.78 9.92
CA LEU A 43 -2.98 -7.03 10.04
C LEU A 43 -2.26 -6.80 8.70
N VAL A 44 -1.28 -5.90 8.71
CA VAL A 44 -0.47 -5.53 7.54
C VAL A 44 1.01 -5.71 7.83
N VAL A 45 1.68 -6.48 6.97
CA VAL A 45 3.14 -6.63 6.97
C VAL A 45 3.72 -5.79 5.84
N TRP A 46 4.73 -4.99 6.15
CA TRP A 46 5.36 -4.09 5.20
C TRP A 46 6.77 -4.54 4.88
N SER A 47 7.12 -4.56 3.60
CA SER A 47 8.55 -4.52 3.24
C SER A 47 9.12 -3.15 3.55
N GLU A 48 10.38 -3.10 3.97
CA GLU A 48 11.09 -1.85 4.29
C GLU A 48 11.00 -0.83 3.14
N LYS A 49 11.29 -1.26 1.90
CA LYS A 49 11.21 -0.43 0.70
C LYS A 49 9.79 0.13 0.46
N ALA A 50 8.75 -0.66 0.76
CA ALA A 50 7.38 -0.17 0.64
C ALA A 50 7.07 0.92 1.68
N PHE A 51 7.52 0.72 2.92
CA PHE A 51 7.33 1.68 4.00
C PHE A 51 8.02 3.01 3.71
N LEU A 52 9.27 2.99 3.22
CA LEU A 52 9.98 4.21 2.82
C LEU A 52 9.29 4.92 1.65
N LYS A 53 8.79 4.17 0.67
CA LYS A 53 8.08 4.73 -0.50
C LYS A 53 6.72 5.34 -0.13
N LEU A 54 6.07 4.84 0.92
CA LEU A 54 4.79 5.36 1.42
C LEU A 54 4.88 6.84 1.80
N GLN A 55 5.94 7.23 2.51
CA GLN A 55 6.17 8.61 2.94
C GLN A 55 6.18 9.56 1.73
N ASN A 56 6.95 9.22 0.69
CA ASN A 56 7.03 10.00 -0.55
C ASN A 56 5.66 10.13 -1.25
N ILE A 57 4.86 9.05 -1.27
CA ILE A 57 3.51 9.07 -1.86
C ILE A 57 2.60 10.04 -1.10
N ILE A 58 2.63 10.01 0.23
CA ILE A 58 1.84 10.88 1.09
C ILE A 58 2.27 12.34 0.91
N ASP A 59 3.56 12.63 0.95
CA ASP A 59 4.09 13.99 0.80
C ASP A 59 3.75 14.60 -0.56
N ASN A 60 3.88 13.82 -1.64
CA ASN A 60 3.51 14.26 -2.97
C ASN A 60 2.00 14.54 -3.11
N LYS A 61 1.14 13.71 -2.51
CA LYS A 61 -0.30 13.97 -2.44
C LYS A 61 -0.60 15.28 -1.71
N TRP A 62 0.02 15.51 -0.55
CA TRP A 62 -0.15 16.74 0.22
C TRP A 62 0.36 17.99 -0.50
N LYS A 63 1.51 17.91 -1.18
CA LYS A 63 2.01 19.00 -2.03
C LYS A 63 1.01 19.37 -3.12
N LYS A 64 0.44 18.37 -3.81
CA LYS A 64 -0.58 18.57 -4.85
C LYS A 64 -1.87 19.21 -4.31
N LEU A 65 -2.34 18.76 -3.14
CA LEU A 65 -3.55 19.32 -2.52
C LEU A 65 -3.36 20.76 -2.03
N ARG A 66 -2.18 21.09 -1.50
CA ARG A 66 -1.85 22.45 -1.04
C ARG A 66 -1.62 23.42 -2.19
N GLY A 67 -0.95 22.98 -3.26
CA GLY A 67 -0.70 23.81 -4.45
C GLY A 67 -1.94 24.15 -5.28
N ARG A 68 -3.08 23.49 -5.03
CA ARG A 68 -4.36 23.71 -5.72
C ARG A 68 -5.18 24.89 -5.17
N LYS A 69 -4.74 25.57 -4.11
CA LYS A 69 -5.52 26.64 -3.46
C LYS A 69 -5.63 27.95 -4.26
N HIS A 70 -5.02 28.06 -5.46
CA HIS A 70 -5.00 29.29 -6.26
C HIS A 70 -5.30 29.07 -7.76
N ALA A 71 -6.15 28.11 -8.11
CA ALA A 71 -6.68 27.96 -9.47
C ALA A 71 -8.20 28.10 -9.46
#